data_AF-A0A9W7IFV7-F1
#
_entry.id   AF-A0A9W7IFV7-F1
#
_cell.length_a   1.000
_cell.length_b   1.000
_cell.length_c   1.000
_cell.angle_alpha   90.00
_cell.angle_beta   90.00
_cell.angle_gamma   90.00
#
_symmetry.space_group_name_H-M   'P 1'
#
loop_
_entity.id
_entity.type
_entity.pdbx_description
1 polymer ?
#
loop_
_entity_poly.entity_id
_entity_poly.type
_entity_poly.pdbx_seq_one_letter_code
_entity_poly.pdbx_strand_id
1 'polypeptide(L)'
;MKLVSWNVRGLGKPRIVRRLRDSLRDVNPSVVFLIETKLQSVAMVRVRKKCGFSYGIEVGSRGRSGGLCLAWRGNCQVSLRSFSDRHIDFMISDDGEGRSWRCTGFYGASEEQNRNDSWNLLRQLNDSP
;
A
#
# COMPACT_ATOMS: atom_id res chain seq x y z
N MET A 1 12.84 -2.41 11.54
CA MET A 1 11.70 -2.64 10.61
C MET A 1 12.08 -2.19 9.20
N LYS A 2 11.54 -2.80 8.12
CA LYS A 2 11.70 -2.32 6.73
C LYS A 2 10.35 -2.06 6.09
N LEU A 3 10.16 -0.88 5.48
CA LEU A 3 8.98 -0.51 4.70
C LEU A 3 9.38 -0.30 3.24
N VAL A 4 8.61 -0.86 2.30
CA VAL A 4 8.80 -0.66 0.86
C VAL A 4 7.54 -0.06 0.26
N SER A 5 7.71 0.94 -0.61
CA SER A 5 6.64 1.46 -1.47
C SER A 5 7.00 1.21 -2.92
N TRP A 6 6.07 0.65 -3.72
CA TRP A 6 6.34 0.34 -5.12
C TRP A 6 5.10 0.52 -6.02
N ASN A 7 5.22 1.38 -7.03
CA ASN A 7 4.35 1.38 -8.20
C ASN A 7 4.67 0.19 -9.12
N VAL A 8 3.82 -0.84 -9.08
CA VAL A 8 4.03 -2.12 -9.78
C VAL A 8 3.46 -2.16 -11.19
N ARG A 9 2.68 -1.15 -11.59
CA ARG A 9 2.08 -0.99 -12.92
C ARG A 9 1.30 -2.21 -13.44
N GLY A 10 0.71 -2.98 -12.54
CA GLY A 10 -0.23 -4.06 -12.83
C GLY A 10 0.28 -5.46 -12.49
N LEU A 11 -0.57 -6.23 -11.80
CA LEU A 11 -0.27 -7.58 -11.31
C LEU A 11 -1.13 -8.67 -11.97
N GLY A 12 -1.74 -8.38 -13.12
CA GLY A 12 -2.63 -9.31 -13.82
C GLY A 12 -1.95 -10.55 -14.43
N LYS A 13 -0.61 -10.55 -14.57
CA LYS A 13 0.14 -11.67 -15.17
C LYS A 13 0.89 -12.47 -14.09
N PRO A 14 0.79 -13.81 -14.06
CA PRO A 14 1.50 -14.64 -13.07
C PRO A 14 3.02 -14.43 -13.03
N ARG A 15 3.65 -14.15 -14.18
CA ARG A 15 5.09 -13.85 -14.27
C ARG A 15 5.47 -12.59 -13.49
N ILE A 16 4.63 -11.56 -13.50
CA ILE A 16 4.88 -10.31 -12.76
C ILE A 16 4.71 -10.55 -11.26
N VAL A 17 3.67 -11.29 -10.86
CA VAL A 17 3.47 -11.68 -9.46
C VAL A 17 4.68 -12.47 -8.93
N ARG A 18 5.25 -13.37 -9.75
CA ARG A 18 6.46 -14.11 -9.39
C ARG A 18 7.65 -13.17 -9.15
N ARG A 19 7.90 -12.23 -10.08
CA ARG A 19 8.97 -11.25 -9.94
C ARG A 19 8.79 -10.37 -8.70
N LEU A 20 7.58 -9.87 -8.47
CA LEU A 20 7.25 -9.11 -7.27
C LEU A 20 7.58 -9.91 -6.00
N ARG A 21 7.11 -11.16 -5.93
CA ARG A 21 7.37 -12.04 -4.79
C ARG A 21 8.88 -12.27 -4.58
N ASP A 22 9.60 -12.56 -5.65
CA ASP A 22 11.04 -12.86 -5.56
C ASP A 22 11.80 -11.60 -5.07
N SER A 23 11.49 -10.41 -5.61
CA SER A 23 12.05 -9.14 -5.12
C SER A 23 11.69 -8.82 -3.66
N LEU A 24 10.44 -9.08 -3.25
CA LEU A 24 10.02 -8.89 -1.84
C LEU A 24 10.66 -9.92 -0.90
N ARG A 25 11.01 -11.11 -1.40
CA ARG A 25 11.78 -12.10 -0.64
C ARG A 25 13.21 -11.61 -0.38
N ASP A 26 13.86 -11.04 -1.39
CA ASP A 26 15.25 -10.55 -1.28
C ASP A 26 15.36 -9.34 -0.34
N VAL A 27 14.45 -8.38 -0.47
CA VAL A 27 14.44 -7.19 0.41
C VAL A 27 13.98 -7.55 1.84
N ASN A 28 13.10 -8.54 1.94
CA ASN A 28 12.47 -9.03 3.16
C ASN A 28 11.76 -7.93 4.00
N PRO A 29 10.83 -7.13 3.43
CA PRO A 29 10.21 -6.02 4.14
C PRO A 29 9.13 -6.47 5.13
N SER A 30 9.00 -5.73 6.23
CA SER A 30 7.95 -5.91 7.23
C SER A 30 6.58 -5.43 6.73
N VAL A 31 6.59 -4.29 6.03
CA VAL A 31 5.42 -3.63 5.45
C VAL A 31 5.70 -3.28 4.00
N VAL A 32 4.70 -3.46 3.13
CA VAL A 32 4.76 -3.05 1.74
C VAL A 32 3.51 -2.26 1.35
N PHE A 33 3.72 -1.16 0.62
CA PHE A 33 2.67 -0.40 -0.04
C PHE A 33 2.83 -0.53 -1.54
N LEU A 34 1.83 -1.09 -2.22
CA LEU A 34 1.82 -1.33 -3.66
C LEU A 34 0.81 -0.40 -4.33
N ILE A 35 1.25 0.23 -5.42
CA ILE A 35 0.50 1.22 -6.17
C ILE A 35 0.29 0.71 -7.60
N GLU A 36 -0.84 1.07 -8.22
CA GLU A 36 -1.20 0.64 -9.58
C GLU A 36 -1.20 -0.89 -9.70
N THR A 37 -1.86 -1.56 -8.74
CA THR A 37 -1.96 -3.03 -8.76
C THR A 37 -2.79 -3.51 -9.95
N LYS A 38 -3.73 -2.68 -10.44
CA LYS A 38 -4.68 -2.98 -11.53
C LYS A 38 -5.45 -4.28 -11.31
N LEU A 39 -5.72 -4.60 -10.05
CA LEU A 39 -6.46 -5.77 -9.61
C LEU A 39 -7.67 -5.35 -8.76
N GLN A 40 -8.75 -6.10 -8.89
CA GLN A 40 -9.86 -6.07 -7.94
C GLN A 40 -9.40 -6.59 -6.58
N SER A 41 -10.01 -6.12 -5.49
CA SER A 41 -9.58 -6.43 -4.11
C SER A 41 -9.44 -7.94 -3.86
N VAL A 42 -10.41 -8.75 -4.32
CA VAL A 42 -10.38 -10.22 -4.17
C VAL A 42 -9.15 -10.86 -4.83
N ALA A 43 -8.77 -10.39 -6.02
CA ALA A 43 -7.58 -10.88 -6.70
C ALA A 43 -6.30 -10.41 -6.00
N MET A 44 -6.30 -9.17 -5.51
CA MET A 44 -5.15 -8.60 -4.80
C MET A 44 -4.87 -9.34 -3.48
N VAL A 45 -5.91 -9.75 -2.72
CA VAL A 45 -5.77 -10.60 -1.52
C VAL A 45 -5.00 -11.88 -1.83
N ARG A 46 -5.30 -12.53 -2.96
CA ARG A 46 -4.60 -13.77 -3.37
C ARG A 46 -3.13 -13.50 -3.68
N VAL A 47 -2.83 -12.39 -4.35
CA VAL A 47 -1.45 -11.99 -4.68
C VAL A 47 -0.66 -11.64 -3.42
N ARG A 48 -1.26 -10.87 -2.51
CA ARG A 48 -0.67 -10.54 -1.21
C ARG A 48 -0.29 -11.79 -0.42
N LYS A 49 -1.21 -12.74 -0.28
CA LYS A 49 -0.95 -14.01 0.41
C LYS A 49 0.18 -14.81 -0.25
N LYS A 50 0.23 -14.85 -1.60
CA LYS A 50 1.35 -15.46 -2.35
C LYS A 50 2.70 -14.78 -2.12
N CYS A 51 2.70 -13.50 -1.73
CA CYS A 51 3.91 -12.76 -1.39
C CYS A 51 4.31 -12.90 0.10
N GLY A 52 3.58 -13.69 0.89
CA GLY A 52 3.93 -13.99 2.29
C GLY A 52 3.49 -12.92 3.29
N PHE A 53 2.54 -12.05 2.94
CA PHE A 53 1.98 -11.06 3.85
C PHE A 53 0.62 -11.53 4.36
N SER A 54 0.55 -11.84 5.66
CA SER A 54 -0.65 -12.39 6.31
C SER A 54 -1.79 -11.38 6.40
N TYR A 55 -1.46 -10.10 6.56
CA TYR A 55 -2.42 -9.01 6.77
C TYR A 55 -2.28 -7.95 5.67
N GLY A 56 -3.36 -7.25 5.39
CA GLY A 56 -3.38 -6.19 4.38
C GLY A 56 -4.73 -5.51 4.22
N ILE A 57 -4.68 -4.40 3.47
CA ILE A 57 -5.82 -3.57 3.07
C ILE A 57 -5.71 -3.38 1.57
N GLU A 58 -6.75 -3.75 0.83
CA GLU A 58 -6.79 -3.69 -0.62
C GLU A 58 -7.85 -2.72 -1.13
N VAL A 59 -7.40 -1.62 -1.74
CA VAL A 59 -8.28 -0.75 -2.50
C VAL A 59 -8.29 -1.24 -3.95
N GLY A 60 -9.43 -1.75 -4.40
CA GLY A 60 -9.56 -2.36 -5.72
C GLY A 60 -9.38 -1.35 -6.85
N SER A 61 -8.89 -1.82 -8.01
CA SER A 61 -8.80 -0.99 -9.21
C SER A 61 -10.17 -0.66 -9.79
N ARG A 62 -10.28 0.47 -10.49
CA ARG A 62 -11.45 0.80 -11.33
C ARG A 62 -11.12 0.43 -12.77
N GLY A 63 -11.61 -0.72 -13.21
CA GLY A 63 -11.21 -1.31 -14.48
C GLY A 63 -9.69 -1.53 -14.53
N ARG A 64 -9.00 -0.86 -15.47
CA ARG A 64 -7.55 -0.99 -15.71
C ARG A 64 -6.70 0.06 -14.98
N SER A 65 -7.32 0.90 -14.16
CA SER A 65 -6.67 2.05 -13.51
C SER A 65 -6.65 1.93 -12.00
N GLY A 66 -5.52 2.32 -11.40
CA GLY A 66 -5.34 2.41 -9.97
C GLY A 66 -5.24 1.05 -9.28
N GLY A 67 -5.75 1.01 -8.06
CA GLY A 67 -5.60 -0.11 -7.14
C GLY A 67 -4.40 0.09 -6.23
N LEU A 68 -4.65 0.01 -4.92
CA LEU A 68 -3.66 0.17 -3.86
C LEU A 68 -3.68 -1.07 -2.96
N CYS A 69 -2.54 -1.43 -2.39
CA CYS A 69 -2.47 -2.45 -1.37
C CYS A 69 -1.44 -2.10 -0.32
N LEU A 70 -1.88 -1.97 0.93
CA LEU A 70 -1.00 -2.02 2.08
C LEU A 70 -0.96 -3.47 2.59
N ALA A 71 0.22 -4.04 2.82
CA ALA A 71 0.35 -5.40 3.31
C ALA A 71 1.49 -5.51 4.32
N TRP A 72 1.32 -6.33 5.34
CA TRP A 72 2.31 -6.52 6.39
C TRP A 72 2.33 -7.94 6.94
N ARG A 73 3.42 -8.27 7.63
CA ARG A 73 3.63 -9.56 8.29
C ARG A 73 3.16 -9.50 9.74
N GLY A 74 2.92 -10.66 10.35
CA GLY A 74 2.31 -10.74 11.69
C GLY A 74 3.15 -10.24 12.85
N ASN A 75 4.42 -9.91 12.61
CA ASN A 75 5.32 -9.30 13.59
C ASN A 75 5.28 -7.76 13.56
N CYS A 76 4.25 -7.17 12.96
CA CYS A 76 4.07 -5.71 12.91
C CYS A 76 2.62 -5.36 13.22
N GLN A 77 2.44 -4.45 14.19
CA GLN A 77 1.15 -3.87 14.47
C GLN A 77 0.89 -2.70 13.54
N VAL A 78 -0.19 -2.80 12.77
CA VAL A 78 -0.65 -1.76 11.85
C VAL A 78 -2.11 -1.47 12.14
N SER A 79 -2.44 -0.20 12.36
CA SER A 79 -3.83 0.26 12.49
C SER A 79 -4.18 1.24 11.38
N LEU A 80 -5.32 0.99 10.73
CA LEU A 80 -5.83 1.83 9.67
C LEU A 80 -6.45 3.10 10.26
N ARG A 81 -6.14 4.26 9.67
CA ARG A 81 -6.79 5.52 9.99
C ARG A 81 -7.83 5.91 8.94
N SER A 82 -7.42 5.96 7.68
CA SER A 82 -8.32 6.26 6.57
C SER A 82 -7.79 5.69 5.26
N PHE A 83 -8.64 5.56 4.26
CA PHE A 83 -8.23 5.18 2.92
C PHE A 83 -9.17 5.78 1.86
N SER A 84 -8.66 5.87 0.64
CA SER A 84 -9.40 6.23 -0.58
C SER A 84 -8.82 5.49 -1.78
N ASP A 85 -9.28 5.81 -2.98
CA ASP A 85 -8.67 5.35 -4.23
C ASP A 85 -7.25 5.90 -4.47
N ARG A 86 -6.84 6.92 -3.69
CA ARG A 86 -5.56 7.63 -3.83
C ARG A 86 -4.65 7.50 -2.62
N HIS A 87 -5.15 7.05 -1.47
CA HIS A 87 -4.31 6.94 -0.27
C HIS A 87 -4.71 5.81 0.67
N ILE A 88 -3.77 5.42 1.53
CA ILE A 88 -4.00 4.64 2.74
C ILE A 88 -3.15 5.29 3.84
N ASP A 89 -3.80 5.84 4.86
CA ASP A 89 -3.18 6.44 6.05
C ASP A 89 -3.30 5.47 7.23
N PHE A 90 -2.19 5.20 7.90
CA PHE A 90 -2.10 4.14 8.91
C PHE A 90 -1.02 4.44 9.95
N MET A 91 -1.17 3.85 11.13
CA MET A 91 -0.15 3.84 12.16
C MET A 91 0.58 2.50 12.15
N ILE A 92 1.88 2.54 12.46
CA ILE A 92 2.71 1.39 12.75
C ILE A 92 3.21 1.53 14.19
N SER A 93 3.12 0.48 14.99
CA SER A 93 3.72 0.42 16.33
C SER A 93 4.83 -0.62 16.35
N ASP A 94 5.97 -0.28 16.98
CA ASP A 94 7.00 -1.26 17.33
C ASP A 94 6.67 -1.87 18.71
N ASP A 95 6.61 -3.20 18.77
CA ASP A 95 6.22 -3.95 19.97
C ASP A 95 7.22 -3.79 21.14
N GLY A 96 8.42 -3.24 20.90
CA GLY A 96 9.50 -3.16 21.91
C GLY A 96 9.84 -1.77 22.48
N GLU A 97 9.58 -0.68 21.77
CA GLU A 97 10.10 0.66 22.13
C GLU A 97 9.02 1.72 22.39
N GLY A 98 7.74 1.36 22.28
CA GLY A 98 6.63 2.33 22.42
C GLY A 98 6.61 3.40 21.33
N ARG A 99 7.42 3.26 20.28
CA ARG A 99 7.46 4.18 19.14
C ARG A 99 6.35 3.82 18.17
N SER A 100 5.54 4.82 17.83
CA SER A 100 4.53 4.73 16.79
C SER A 100 4.86 5.69 15.65
N TRP A 101 4.77 5.20 14.41
CA TRP A 101 4.89 6.03 13.21
C TRP A 101 3.54 6.16 12.53
N ARG A 102 3.19 7.38 12.13
CA ARG A 102 2.13 7.61 11.16
C ARG A 102 2.70 7.55 9.75
N CYS A 103 2.05 6.84 8.85
CA CYS A 103 2.47 6.69 7.47
C CYS A 103 1.27 6.87 6.53
N THR A 104 1.49 7.63 5.46
CA THR A 104 0.53 7.79 4.37
C THR A 104 1.11 7.20 3.10
N GLY A 105 0.57 6.06 2.67
CA GLY A 105 0.77 5.57 1.31
C GLY A 105 -0.09 6.39 0.35
N PHE A 106 0.53 7.13 -0.57
CA PHE A 106 -0.17 8.09 -1.43
C PHE A 106 0.12 7.85 -2.92
N TYR A 107 -0.90 8.01 -3.75
CA TYR A 107 -0.79 8.08 -5.20
C TYR A 107 -1.57 9.27 -5.75
N GLY A 108 -0.84 10.32 -6.11
CA GLY A 108 -1.40 11.57 -6.60
C GLY A 108 -1.92 11.48 -8.03
N ALA A 109 -2.76 12.44 -8.39
CA ALA A 109 -3.27 12.57 -9.75
C ALA A 109 -2.14 12.95 -10.72
N SER A 110 -2.11 12.29 -11.89
CA SER A 110 -1.17 12.59 -12.96
C SER A 110 -1.53 13.83 -13.78
N GLU A 111 -2.80 14.22 -13.76
CA GLU A 111 -3.32 15.38 -14.48
C GLU A 111 -3.04 16.67 -13.71
N GLU A 112 -2.51 17.69 -14.40
CA GLU A 112 -2.07 18.94 -13.80
C GLU A 112 -3.19 19.66 -13.03
N GLN A 113 -4.41 19.64 -13.57
CA GLN A 113 -5.60 20.25 -12.95
C GLN A 113 -5.91 19.65 -11.57
N ASN A 114 -5.56 18.38 -11.34
CA ASN A 114 -5.87 17.63 -10.12
C ASN A 114 -4.67 17.58 -9.13
N ARG A 115 -3.55 18.25 -9.45
CA ARG A 115 -2.37 18.30 -8.56
C ARG A 115 -2.65 19.12 -7.30
N ASN A 116 -3.40 20.21 -7.41
CA ASN A 116 -3.79 21.01 -6.24
C ASN A 116 -4.63 20.19 -5.26
N ASP A 117 -5.56 19.38 -5.77
CA ASP A 117 -6.38 18.48 -4.94
C ASP A 117 -5.53 17.43 -4.24
N SER A 118 -4.53 16.89 -4.94
CA SER A 118 -3.57 15.94 -4.36
C SER A 118 -2.79 16.55 -3.20
N TRP A 119 -2.35 17.80 -3.32
CA TRP A 119 -1.68 18.53 -2.24
C TRP A 119 -2.64 18.90 -1.10
N ASN A 120 -3.85 19.34 -1.41
CA ASN A 120 -4.88 19.65 -0.42
C ASN A 120 -5.22 18.42 0.42
N LEU A 121 -5.33 17.25 -0.20
CA LEU A 121 -5.54 15.98 0.50
C LEU A 121 -4.38 15.68 1.45
N LEU A 122 -3.12 15.86 1.03
CA LEU A 122 -1.98 15.65 1.93
C LEU A 122 -1.99 16.62 3.13
N ARG A 123 -2.37 17.89 2.94
CA ARG A 123 -2.55 18.85 4.05
C ARG A 123 -3.65 18.40 5.01
N GLN A 124 -4.82 18.03 4.47
CA GLN A 124 -5.93 17.52 5.28
C GLN A 124 -5.55 16.28 6.08
N LEU A 125 -4.80 15.36 5.47
CA LEU A 125 -4.31 14.17 6.16
C LEU A 125 -3.35 14.57 7.29
N ASN A 126 -2.41 15.48 7.04
CA ASN A 126 -1.51 15.97 8.09
C ASN A 126 -2.27 16.54 9.30
N ASP A 127 -3.30 17.34 9.05
CA ASP A 127 -4.06 18.02 10.10
C ASP A 127 -5.08 17.11 10.80
N SER A 128 -5.36 15.92 10.24
CA SER A 128 -6.25 14.94 10.85
C SER A 128 -5.56 14.29 12.06
N PRO A 129 -6.17 14.31 13.27
CA PRO A 129 -5.57 13.84 14.52
C PRO A 129 -5.33 12.33 14.54
#